data_AF-V5BS56-F1
#
_entry.id   AF-V5BS56-F1
#
_cell.length_a   1.000
_cell.length_b   1.000
_cell.length_c   1.000
_cell.angle_alpha   90.00
_cell.angle_beta   90.00
_cell.angle_gamma   90.00
#
_symmetry.space_group_name_H-M   'P 1'
#
loop_
_entity.id
_entity.type
_entity.pdbx_description
1 polymer ?
#
loop_
_entity_poly.entity_id
_entity_poly.type
_entity_poly.pdbx_seq_one_letter_code
_entity_poly.pdbx_strand_id
1 'polypeptide(L)'
;MAWQNRGTYTYDHRGDAHPIGQDLDLSVYGPTGAYVGGSLSWDNPYEVVNFTPSVSGTYTIKVKRYANRDGGSAFRMGLLINTY
;
A
#
# COMPACT_ATOMS: atom_id res chain seq x y z
N MET A 1 -4.51 -1.24 4.41
CA MET A 1 -5.07 -0.49 3.27
C MET A 1 -5.26 -1.44 2.10
N ALA A 2 -6.37 -1.38 1.38
CA ALA A 2 -6.58 -2.15 0.16
C ALA A 2 -6.83 -1.18 -0.99
N TRP A 3 -6.42 -1.54 -2.19
CA TRP A 3 -6.72 -0.77 -3.40
C TRP A 3 -7.33 -1.65 -4.47
N GLN A 4 -8.17 -1.02 -5.29
CA GLN A 4 -8.85 -1.72 -6.36
C GLN A 4 -7.97 -1.73 -7.61
N ASN A 5 -7.62 -2.94 -8.06
CA ASN A 5 -7.15 -3.15 -9.43
C ASN A 5 -8.34 -3.24 -10.38
N ARG A 6 -8.15 -2.80 -11.62
CA ARG A 6 -9.15 -3.00 -12.67
C ARG A 6 -9.26 -4.50 -12.93
N GLY A 7 -10.43 -5.07 -12.64
CA GLY A 7 -10.62 -6.52 -12.62
C GLY A 7 -10.26 -7.22 -13.94
N THR A 8 -10.49 -6.58 -15.08
CA THR A 8 -10.10 -7.11 -16.40
C THR A 8 -8.59 -7.28 -16.52
N TYR A 9 -7.79 -6.30 -16.06
CA TYR A 9 -6.33 -6.40 -16.08
C TYR A 9 -5.85 -7.60 -15.27
N THR A 10 -6.29 -7.70 -14.01
CA THR A 10 -5.88 -8.81 -13.14
C THR A 10 -6.33 -10.17 -13.67
N TYR A 11 -7.49 -10.25 -14.32
CA TYR A 11 -7.93 -11.49 -14.97
C TYR A 11 -7.05 -11.86 -16.16
N ASP A 12 -6.75 -10.91 -17.06
CA ASP A 12 -5.95 -11.15 -18.27
C ASP A 12 -4.50 -11.54 -17.92
N HIS A 13 -3.97 -10.97 -16.84
CA HIS A 13 -2.60 -11.19 -16.35
C HIS A 13 -2.49 -12.26 -15.24
N ARG A 14 -3.52 -13.07 -15.01
CA ARG A 14 -3.56 -14.05 -13.90
C ARG A 14 -2.47 -15.13 -13.94
N GLY A 15 -1.77 -15.29 -15.07
CA GLY A 15 -0.64 -16.20 -15.23
C GLY A 15 0.73 -15.54 -15.07
N ASP A 16 0.78 -14.22 -14.93
CA ASP A 16 2.03 -13.47 -14.74
C ASP A 16 2.57 -13.71 -13.33
N ALA A 17 3.88 -13.48 -13.17
CA ALA A 17 4.51 -13.54 -11.85
C ALA A 17 3.84 -12.58 -10.84
N HIS A 18 3.34 -11.43 -11.32
CA HIS A 18 2.65 -10.43 -10.50
C HIS A 18 1.39 -9.91 -11.24
N PRO A 19 0.20 -10.46 -10.96
CA PRO A 19 -1.04 -10.16 -11.70
C PRO A 19 -1.70 -8.82 -11.31
N ILE A 20 -1.06 -8.03 -10.44
CA ILE A 20 -1.58 -6.74 -9.97
C ILE A 20 -1.22 -5.59 -10.91
N GLY A 21 -2.20 -4.76 -11.24
CA GLY A 21 -2.03 -3.62 -12.14
C GLY A 21 -1.34 -2.42 -11.48
N GLN A 22 -1.65 -2.16 -10.21
CA GLN A 22 -0.96 -1.18 -9.38
C GLN A 22 -0.37 -1.86 -8.15
N ASP A 23 0.85 -1.46 -7.81
CA ASP A 23 1.64 -2.01 -6.72
C ASP A 23 2.08 -0.84 -5.84
N LEU A 24 1.63 -0.88 -4.58
CA LEU A 24 1.81 0.21 -3.63
C LEU A 24 2.48 -0.31 -2.38
N ASP A 25 3.48 0.44 -1.95
CA ASP A 25 4.17 0.21 -0.70
C ASP A 25 3.58 1.10 0.40
N LEU A 26 3.51 0.57 1.61
CA LEU A 26 3.17 1.29 2.83
C LEU A 26 4.39 1.40 3.73
N SER A 27 4.67 2.61 4.22
CA SER A 27 5.73 2.84 5.21
C SER A 27 5.24 3.76 6.32
N VAL A 28 5.68 3.48 7.54
CA VAL A 28 5.37 4.26 8.75
C VAL A 28 6.66 4.77 9.36
N TYR A 29 6.67 6.06 9.65
CA TYR A 29 7.77 6.75 10.31
C TYR A 29 7.30 7.35 11.64
N GLY A 30 8.15 7.26 12.66
CA GLY A 30 7.90 7.83 13.97
C GLY A 30 8.12 9.35 14.02
N PRO A 31 7.89 9.98 15.18
CA PRO A 31 7.96 11.43 15.34
C PRO A 31 9.33 12.06 15.01
N THR A 32 10.41 11.28 15.15
CA THR A 32 11.77 11.71 14.80
C THR A 32 12.11 11.53 13.31
N GLY A 33 11.18 10.99 12.52
CA GLY A 33 11.40 10.58 11.14
C GLY A 33 12.04 9.19 10.97
N ALA A 34 12.29 8.46 12.07
CA ALA A 34 12.80 7.09 12.02
C ALA A 34 11.77 6.13 11.41
N TYR A 35 12.20 5.17 10.59
CA TYR A 35 11.33 4.11 10.07
C TYR A 35 10.91 3.17 11.20
N VAL A 36 9.61 2.88 11.28
CA VAL A 36 9.01 2.06 12.36
C VAL A 36 8.44 0.76 11.80
N GLY A 37 7.97 0.74 10.55
CA GLY A 37 7.43 -0.45 9.92
C GLY A 37 6.87 -0.16 8.54
N GLY A 38 6.56 -1.21 7.79
CA GLY A 38 6.14 -1.10 6.40
C GLY A 38 5.70 -2.45 5.86
N SER A 39 5.01 -2.41 4.73
CA SER A 39 4.49 -3.57 4.02
C SER A 39 4.67 -3.29 2.53
N LEU A 40 5.26 -4.25 1.83
CA LEU A 40 5.87 -4.12 0.50
C LEU A 40 5.51 -5.35 -0.36
N SER A 41 4.25 -5.78 -0.36
CA SER A 41 3.84 -6.99 -1.07
C SER A 41 3.72 -6.73 -2.56
N TRP A 42 4.30 -7.63 -3.37
CA TRP A 42 4.28 -7.50 -4.83
C TRP A 42 3.05 -8.16 -5.47
N ASP A 43 2.29 -8.93 -4.69
CA ASP A 43 1.23 -9.81 -5.19
C ASP A 43 -0.15 -9.44 -4.64
N ASN A 44 -0.20 -8.80 -3.48
CA ASN A 44 -1.45 -8.47 -2.82
C ASN A 44 -1.92 -7.07 -3.23
N PRO A 45 -3.21 -6.87 -3.52
CA PRO A 45 -3.77 -5.53 -3.76
C PRO A 45 -4.02 -4.78 -2.43
N TYR A 46 -3.22 -5.06 -1.40
CA TYR A 46 -3.35 -4.48 -0.07
C TYR A 46 -2.02 -4.52 0.68
N GLU A 47 -1.81 -3.51 1.52
CA GLU A 47 -0.70 -3.45 2.48
C GLU A 47 -1.23 -3.35 3.90
N VAL A 48 -0.61 -4.09 4.84
CA VAL A 48 -0.96 -4.05 6.26
C VAL A 48 0.30 -3.87 7.09
N VAL A 49 0.32 -2.84 7.93
CA VAL A 49 1.40 -2.61 8.89
C VAL A 49 0.80 -2.63 10.28
N ASN A 50 1.28 -3.56 11.11
CA ASN A 50 1.02 -3.59 12.55
C ASN A 50 2.28 -3.11 13.26
N PHE A 51 2.15 -2.10 14.11
CA PHE A 51 3.26 -1.62 14.94
C PHE A 51 2.72 -1.08 16.27
N THR A 52 3.56 -1.12 17.30
CA THR A 52 3.27 -0.50 18.60
C THR A 52 4.05 0.81 18.70
N PRO A 53 3.39 1.97 18.87
CA PRO A 53 4.08 3.23 19.13
C PRO A 53 4.94 3.15 20.39
N SER A 54 6.25 3.38 20.26
CA SER A 54 7.19 3.40 21.40
C SER A 54 7.33 4.78 22.05
N VAL A 55 6.90 5.84 21.37
CA VAL A 55 6.95 7.23 21.83
C VAL A 55 5.69 7.96 21.41
N SER A 56 5.29 8.97 22.19
CA SER A 56 4.19 9.87 21.79
C SER A 56 4.65 10.85 20.71
N GLY A 57 3.73 11.23 19.82
CA GLY A 57 3.95 12.26 18.81
C GLY A 57 3.27 11.95 17.48
N THR A 58 3.57 12.76 16.46
CA THR A 58 3.03 12.58 15.11
C THR A 58 3.76 11.47 14.37
N TYR A 59 3.02 10.45 13.94
CA TYR A 59 3.53 9.43 13.02
C TYR A 59 3.19 9.83 11.59
N THR A 60 4.12 9.54 10.67
CA THR A 60 3.93 9.79 9.23
C THR A 60 3.70 8.47 8.51
N ILE A 61 2.57 8.36 7.83
CA ILE A 61 2.28 7.26 6.92
C ILE A 61 2.59 7.72 5.50
N LYS A 62 3.42 6.96 4.77
CA LYS A 62 3.71 7.19 3.36
C LYS A 62 3.20 6.03 2.53
N VAL A 63 2.49 6.37 1.45
CA VAL A 63 2.10 5.46 0.39
C VAL A 63 2.93 5.80 -0.84
N LYS A 64 3.65 4.81 -1.37
CA LYS A 64 4.47 4.97 -2.57
C LYS A 64 3.96 4.01 -3.63
N ARG A 65 3.82 4.49 -4.87
CA ARG A 65 3.61 3.60 -6.02
C ARG A 65 4.93 2.92 -6.36
N TYR A 66 5.05 1.63 -6.07
CA TYR A 66 6.22 0.81 -6.41
C TYR A 66 6.26 0.53 -7.91
N ALA A 67 5.14 0.06 -8.47
CA ALA A 67 5.00 -0.21 -9.89
C ALA A 67 3.63 0.19 -10.43
N ASN A 68 3.61 0.54 -11.72
CA ASN A 68 2.42 0.78 -12.52
C ASN A 68 2.48 -0.14 -13.74
N ARG A 69 1.74 -1.24 -13.68
CA ARG A 69 1.66 -2.24 -14.77
C ARG A 69 0.39 -2.05 -15.61
N ASP A 70 -0.69 -1.54 -15.02
CA ASP A 70 -1.92 -1.13 -15.72
C ASP A 70 -1.95 0.39 -15.94
N GLY A 71 -1.35 0.85 -17.04
CA GLY A 71 -1.31 2.28 -17.41
C GLY A 71 -2.69 2.90 -17.70
N GLY A 72 -3.72 2.08 -17.91
CA GLY A 72 -5.11 2.53 -18.10
C GLY A 72 -5.91 2.64 -16.80
N SER A 73 -5.33 2.28 -15.65
CA SER A 73 -6.03 2.31 -14.37
C SER A 73 -6.19 3.73 -13.84
N ALA A 74 -7.44 4.18 -13.68
CA ALA A 74 -7.79 5.38 -12.93
C ALA A 74 -7.85 5.07 -11.43
N PHE A 75 -6.67 4.89 -10.84
CA PHE A 75 -6.50 4.50 -9.45
C PHE A 75 -7.16 5.51 -8.48
N ARG A 76 -7.93 5.00 -7.50
CA ARG A 76 -8.59 5.79 -6.44
C ARG A 76 -8.28 5.18 -5.07
N MET A 77 -7.84 6.00 -4.11
CA MET A 77 -7.57 5.58 -2.72
C MET A 77 -8.55 6.23 -1.75
N GLY A 78 -8.99 5.46 -0.75
CA GLY A 78 -9.59 5.98 0.47
C GLY A 78 -8.72 5.63 1.68
N LEU A 79 -8.44 6.60 2.54
CA LEU A 79 -7.78 6.38 3.84
C LEU A 79 -8.81 6.52 4.95
N LEU A 80 -8.94 5.49 5.78
CA LEU A 80 -9.71 5.52 7.02
C LEU A 80 -8.73 5.39 8.19
N ILE A 81 -8.73 6.36 9.10
CA ILE A 81 -7.99 6.30 10.36
C ILE A 81 -9.02 6.13 11.46
N ASN A 82 -8.95 5.04 12.22
CA ASN A 82 -9.79 4.83 13.38
C ASN A 82 -8.98 5.15 14.64
N THR A 83 -9.37 6.20 15.35
CA THR A 83 -8.81 6.54 16.67
C THR A 83 -9.79 6.03 17.73
N TYR A 84 -9.35 5.08 18.54
CA TYR A 84 -10.10 4.62 19.72
C TYR A 84 -9.97 5.61 20.88
#